data_AF-A0A2P6FS61-F1
#
_entry.id   AF-A0A2P6FS61-F1
#
_cell.length_a   1.000
_cell.length_b   1.000
_cell.length_c   1.000
_cell.angle_alpha   90.00
_cell.angle_beta   90.00
_cell.angle_gamma   90.00
#
_symmetry.space_group_name_H-M   'P 1'
#
loop_
_entity.id
_entity.type
_entity.pdbx_description
1 polymer ?
#
loop_
_entity_poly.entity_id
_entity_poly.type
_entity_poly.pdbx_seq_one_letter_code
_entity_poly.pdbx_strand_id
1 'polypeptide(L)'
;VSGVVDGPDSETEFKLDQSLGLANSESDSENALYDQAVAIVAHDRKCSTSYIQRKLSIGYNRAAKIVESMEDQGVVSQSNHVGKREILIPEN
;
A
#
# COMPACT_ATOMS: atom_id res chain seq x y z
N VAL A 1 -43.27 -16.43 34.21
CA VAL A 1 -42.51 -15.18 34.41
C VAL A 1 -41.32 -15.20 33.46
N SER A 2 -41.15 -14.15 32.67
CA SER A 2 -40.26 -14.07 31.51
C SER A 2 -38.81 -14.28 31.91
N GLY A 3 -38.13 -15.24 31.27
CA GLY A 3 -36.69 -15.41 31.40
C GLY A 3 -36.00 -14.22 30.77
N VAL A 4 -35.48 -13.32 31.60
CA VAL A 4 -34.57 -12.27 31.15
C VAL A 4 -33.18 -12.89 31.09
N VAL A 5 -32.69 -13.09 29.87
CA VAL A 5 -31.29 -13.41 29.59
C VAL A 5 -30.52 -12.11 29.85
N ASP A 6 -29.71 -12.13 30.90
CA ASP A 6 -28.66 -11.14 31.13
C ASP A 6 -27.75 -11.15 29.88
N GLY A 7 -27.77 -10.05 29.12
CA GLY A 7 -26.89 -9.88 27.98
C GLY A 7 -25.45 -9.71 28.48
N PRO A 8 -24.44 -10.23 27.76
CA PRO A 8 -23.06 -10.17 28.24
C PRO A 8 -22.59 -8.73 28.42
N ASP A 9 -21.87 -8.48 29.51
CA ASP A 9 -21.28 -7.20 29.89
C ASP A 9 -20.53 -6.51 28.72
N SER A 10 -20.65 -5.17 28.67
CA SER A 10 -20.05 -4.25 27.67
C SER A 10 -18.54 -4.38 27.44
N GLU A 11 -17.83 -5.24 28.19
CA GLU A 11 -16.43 -5.59 27.92
C GLU A 11 -16.28 -6.51 26.69
N THR A 12 -17.34 -7.24 26.31
CA THR A 12 -17.35 -8.09 25.11
C THR A 12 -17.55 -7.28 23.83
N GLU A 13 -18.18 -6.11 23.91
CA GLU A 13 -18.34 -5.19 22.77
C GLU A 13 -16.99 -4.64 22.28
N PHE A 14 -16.04 -4.40 23.19
CA PHE A 14 -14.70 -3.90 22.84
C PHE A 14 -13.81 -4.92 22.13
N LYS A 15 -14.08 -6.23 22.31
CA LYS A 15 -13.32 -7.31 21.65
C LYS A 15 -13.87 -7.67 20.27
N LEU A 16 -15.11 -7.29 19.97
CA LEU A 16 -15.71 -7.57 18.66
C LEU A 16 -15.26 -6.56 17.58
N ASP A 17 -14.95 -5.33 17.98
CA ASP A 17 -14.39 -4.30 17.09
C ASP A 17 -12.96 -4.65 16.62
N GLN A 18 -12.17 -5.30 17.47
CA GLN A 18 -10.82 -5.78 17.12
C GLN A 18 -10.85 -6.95 16.11
N SER A 19 -11.97 -7.68 16.00
CA SER A 19 -12.14 -8.76 15.02
C SER A 19 -12.62 -8.25 13.65
N LEU A 20 -13.01 -6.98 13.53
CA LEU A 20 -13.54 -6.38 12.30
C LEU A 20 -12.54 -5.43 11.64
N GLY A 21 -11.26 -5.81 11.55
CA GLY A 21 -10.34 -5.43 10.44
C GLY A 21 -10.21 -3.96 9.99
N LEU A 22 -10.75 -2.98 10.71
CA LEU A 22 -10.90 -1.60 10.22
C LEU A 22 -9.81 -0.64 10.72
N ALA A 23 -8.98 -1.08 11.66
CA ALA A 23 -7.81 -0.32 12.12
C ALA A 23 -6.56 -0.51 11.22
N ASN A 24 -6.60 -1.41 10.24
CA ASN A 24 -5.50 -1.65 9.29
C ASN A 24 -5.77 -1.09 7.88
N SER A 25 -6.99 -0.62 7.58
CA SER A 25 -7.39 -0.34 6.19
C SER A 25 -6.58 0.77 5.51
N GLU A 26 -6.05 1.75 6.24
CA GLU A 26 -5.21 2.79 5.63
C GLU A 26 -3.78 2.29 5.32
N SER A 27 -3.17 1.54 6.23
CA SER A 27 -1.84 0.94 6.01
C SER A 27 -1.88 -0.15 4.95
N ASP A 28 -2.93 -0.97 4.93
CA ASP A 28 -3.18 -1.95 3.86
C ASP A 28 -3.38 -1.26 2.51
N SER A 29 -4.05 -0.10 2.47
CA SER A 29 -4.23 0.65 1.23
C SER A 29 -2.91 1.20 0.68
N GLU A 30 -2.01 1.67 1.55
CA GLU A 30 -0.69 2.14 1.13
C GLU A 30 0.22 1.00 0.66
N ASN A 31 0.21 -0.13 1.37
CA ASN A 31 0.94 -1.33 0.95
C ASN A 31 0.39 -1.89 -0.37
N ALA A 32 -0.93 -1.95 -0.53
CA ALA A 32 -1.55 -2.41 -1.77
C ALA A 32 -1.19 -1.53 -2.98
N LEU A 33 -1.07 -0.21 -2.78
CA LEU A 33 -0.61 0.71 -3.82
C LEU A 33 0.86 0.49 -4.17
N TYR A 34 1.70 0.21 -3.18
CA TYR A 34 3.11 -0.13 -3.41
C TYR A 34 3.23 -1.42 -4.21
N ASP A 35 2.54 -2.49 -3.81
CA ASP A 35 2.60 -3.79 -4.50
C ASP A 35 2.12 -3.68 -5.96
N GLN A 36 1.03 -2.95 -6.20
CA GLN A 36 0.57 -2.67 -7.56
C GLN A 36 1.62 -1.88 -8.35
N ALA A 37 2.23 -0.87 -7.75
CA ALA A 37 3.27 -0.09 -8.39
C ALA A 37 4.46 -0.98 -8.79
N VAL A 38 4.92 -1.87 -7.90
CA VAL A 38 6.02 -2.80 -8.18
C VAL A 38 5.63 -3.74 -9.32
N ALA A 39 4.42 -4.30 -9.31
CA ALA A 39 3.94 -5.17 -10.38
C ALA A 39 3.91 -4.45 -11.74
N ILE A 40 3.44 -3.20 -11.78
CA ILE A 40 3.45 -2.37 -13.00
C ILE A 40 4.87 -2.11 -13.47
N VAL A 41 5.78 -1.78 -12.56
CA VAL A 41 7.19 -1.50 -12.87
C VAL A 41 7.89 -2.75 -13.40
N ALA A 42 7.66 -3.90 -12.77
CA ALA A 42 8.16 -5.20 -13.20
C ALA A 42 7.71 -5.52 -14.63
N HIS A 43 6.42 -5.34 -14.92
CA HIS A 43 5.82 -5.64 -16.21
C HIS A 43 6.20 -4.65 -17.31
N ASP A 44 6.06 -3.35 -17.06
CA ASP A 44 6.23 -2.30 -18.09
C ASP A 44 7.69 -1.83 -18.22
N ARG A 45 8.60 -2.32 -17.35
CA ARG A 45 10.02 -1.97 -17.31
C ARG A 45 10.26 -0.45 -17.31
N LYS A 46 9.32 0.30 -16.71
CA LYS A 46 9.37 1.76 -16.60
C LYS A 46 9.00 2.23 -15.21
N CYS A 47 9.94 2.87 -14.52
CA CYS A 47 9.68 3.54 -13.25
C CYS A 47 9.92 5.05 -13.37
N SER A 48 8.84 5.84 -13.25
CA SER A 48 8.93 7.28 -12.99
C SER A 48 7.74 7.76 -12.17
N THR A 49 7.92 8.82 -11.38
CA THR A 49 6.87 9.37 -10.50
C THR A 49 5.58 9.68 -11.26
N SER A 50 5.69 10.38 -12.40
CA SER A 50 4.55 10.68 -13.27
C SER A 50 3.93 9.45 -13.94
N TYR A 51 4.65 8.33 -14.03
CA TYR A 51 4.12 7.09 -14.60
C TYR A 51 3.24 6.36 -13.59
N ILE A 52 3.76 6.17 -12.37
CA ILE A 52 3.03 5.60 -11.23
C ILE A 52 1.77 6.42 -10.92
N GLN A 53 1.88 7.75 -10.95
CA GLN A 53 0.76 8.67 -10.77
C GLN A 53 -0.41 8.37 -11.70
N ARG A 54 -0.13 8.14 -13.00
CA ARG A 54 -1.15 7.88 -14.02
C ARG A 54 -1.71 6.47 -13.94
N LYS A 55 -0.87 5.49 -13.62
CA LYS A 55 -1.29 4.08 -13.55
C LYS A 55 -2.15 3.79 -12.33
N LEU A 56 -1.82 4.38 -11.18
CA LEU A 56 -2.54 4.15 -9.92
C LEU A 56 -3.55 5.27 -9.60
N SER A 57 -3.65 6.29 -10.46
CA SER A 57 -4.50 7.47 -10.24
C SER A 57 -4.31 8.13 -8.87
N ILE A 58 -3.06 8.17 -8.39
CA ILE A 58 -2.70 8.77 -7.10
C ILE A 58 -2.11 10.18 -7.27
N GLY A 59 -2.02 10.95 -6.19
CA GLY A 59 -1.36 12.26 -6.19
C GLY A 59 0.17 12.15 -6.34
N TYR A 60 0.81 13.23 -6.81
CA TYR A 60 2.26 13.30 -7.05
C TYR A 60 3.09 12.90 -5.82
N ASN A 61 2.75 13.43 -4.63
CA ASN A 61 3.49 13.14 -3.39
C ASN A 61 3.43 11.66 -2.99
N ARG A 62 2.28 10.99 -3.22
CA ARG A 62 2.15 9.55 -2.94
C ARG A 62 2.99 8.74 -3.93
N ALA A 63 2.94 9.10 -5.21
CA ALA A 63 3.78 8.46 -6.23
C ALA A 63 5.28 8.64 -5.94
N ALA A 64 5.69 9.83 -5.49
CA ALA A 64 7.07 10.09 -5.07
C ALA A 64 7.50 9.19 -3.91
N LYS A 65 6.69 9.10 -2.83
CA LYS A 65 6.95 8.22 -1.69
C LYS A 65 7.07 6.76 -2.08
N ILE A 66 6.18 6.27 -2.95
CA ILE A 66 6.22 4.89 -3.43
C ILE A 66 7.53 4.62 -4.17
N VAL A 67 7.93 5.53 -5.06
CA VAL A 67 9.17 5.41 -5.83
C VAL A 67 10.41 5.47 -4.92
N GLU A 68 10.38 6.31 -3.88
CA GLU A 68 11.46 6.40 -2.88
C GLU A 68 11.57 5.10 -2.07
N SER A 69 10.44 4.55 -1.63
CA SER A 69 10.39 3.23 -0.96
C SER A 69 10.86 2.09 -1.87
N MET A 70 10.59 2.16 -3.18
CA MET A 70 11.15 1.20 -4.14
C MET A 70 12.66 1.32 -4.29
N GLU A 71 13.21 2.53 -4.18
CA GLU A 71 14.65 2.79 -4.22
C GLU A 71 15.33 2.22 -2.97
N ASP A 72 14.74 2.47 -1.79
CA ASP A 72 15.20 1.95 -0.49
C ASP A 72 15.18 0.41 -0.44
N GLN A 73 14.17 -0.21 -1.04
CA GLN A 73 14.04 -1.67 -1.13
C GLN A 73 14.89 -2.30 -2.25
N GLY A 74 15.58 -1.49 -3.07
CA GLY A 74 16.41 -1.96 -4.17
C GLY A 74 15.62 -2.49 -5.37
N VAL A 75 14.35 -2.12 -5.51
CA VAL A 75 13.51 -2.46 -6.67
C VAL A 75 13.90 -1.62 -7.89
N VAL A 76 14.25 -0.35 -7.65
CA VAL A 76 14.70 0.60 -8.68
C VAL A 76 16.03 1.22 -8.31
N SER A 77 16.80 1.62 -9.33
CA SER A 77 18.05 2.36 -9.13
C SER A 77 17.77 3.77 -8.63
N GLN A 78 18.82 4.40 -8.09
CA GLN A 78 18.84 5.83 -7.85
C GLN A 78 18.47 6.61 -9.10
N SER A 79 17.83 7.77 -8.90
CA SER A 79 17.54 8.69 -10.00
C SER A 79 18.84 9.21 -10.63
N ASN A 80 19.00 8.99 -11.94
CA ASN A 80 20.06 9.64 -12.70
C ASN A 80 19.75 11.15 -12.89
N HIS A 81 20.69 11.93 -13.42
CA HIS A 81 20.60 13.39 -13.62
C HIS A 81 19.37 13.87 -14.42
N VAL A 82 18.70 12.96 -15.15
CA VAL A 82 17.51 13.22 -15.97
C VAL A 82 16.21 12.72 -15.27
N GLY A 83 16.31 12.25 -14.01
CA GLY A 83 15.19 11.67 -13.27
C GLY A 83 14.76 10.28 -13.75
N LYS A 84 15.55 9.65 -14.62
CA LYS A 84 15.36 8.25 -15.03
C LYS A 84 15.87 7.31 -13.95
N ARG A 85 15.11 6.25 -13.69
CA ARG A 85 15.47 5.14 -12.79
C ARG A 85 15.47 3.85 -13.60
N GLU A 86 16.47 3.02 -13.39
CA GLU A 86 16.55 1.66 -13.94
C GLU A 86 15.87 0.69 -13.00
N ILE A 87 15.38 -0.43 -13.52
CA ILE A 87 14.65 -1.42 -12.73
C ILE A 87 15.56 -2.60 -12.48
N LEU A 88 15.74 -2.91 -11.21
CA LEU A 88 16.69 -3.91 -10.73
C LEU A 88 16.02 -5.27 -10.47
N ILE A 89 14.69 -5.31 -10.42
CA ILE A 89 13.95 -6.57 -10.29
C ILE A 89 13.90 -7.37 -11.61
N PRO A 90 14.02 -8.70 -11.55
CA PRO A 90 13.85 -9.58 -12.71
C PRO A 90 12.37 -9.63 -13.16
N GLU A 91 12.13 -9.91 -14.45
CA GLU A 91 10.79 -10.24 -14.94
C GLU A 91 10.31 -11.53 -14.24
N ASN A 92 9.21 -11.45 -13.50
CA ASN A 92 8.52 -12.60 -12.91
C ASN A 92 7.51 -13.19 -13.89
#